data_AF-A0A1I5P0Y5-F1
#
_entry.id   AF-A0A1I5P0Y5-F1
#
_cell.length_a   1.000
_cell.length_b   1.000
_cell.length_c   1.000
_cell.angle_alpha   90.00
_cell.angle_beta   90.00
_cell.angle_gamma   90.00
#
_symmetry.space_group_name_H-M   'P 1'
#
loop_
_entity.id
_entity.type
_entity.pdbx_description
1 polymer ?
#
loop_
_entity_poly.entity_id
_entity_poly.type
_entity_poly.pdbx_seq_one_letter_code
_entity_poly.pdbx_strand_id
1 'polypeptide(L)'
;MNIEDKIVEKINSIEDVKKDFHKLWINKDSFKKHIEKRLKLSHIKDKDDYIFKTIDCVINADEYILAIHKDSWNNLCYNKNNNWAVIFNENGEIMTSYKVEPDKKGFEELHKEVGGKIEKGEVDERVREAFKRLRERYKSLGK
;
A
#
# COMPACT_ATOMS: atom_id res chain seq x y z
N MET A 1 7.17 -15.28 -9.98
CA MET A 1 5.96 -14.54 -9.55
C MET A 1 6.37 -13.12 -9.27
N ASN A 2 5.76 -12.15 -9.94
CA ASN A 2 6.06 -10.73 -9.70
C ASN A 2 5.39 -10.25 -8.39
N ILE A 3 5.61 -9.00 -8.01
CA ILE A 3 5.07 -8.47 -6.74
C ILE A 3 3.55 -8.40 -6.81
N GLU A 4 2.99 -8.02 -7.96
CA GLU A 4 1.55 -7.89 -8.20
C GLU A 4 0.81 -9.22 -8.02
N ASP A 5 1.35 -10.33 -8.54
CA ASP A 5 0.78 -11.66 -8.37
C ASP A 5 0.68 -12.04 -6.87
N LYS A 6 1.73 -11.74 -6.10
CA LYS A 6 1.76 -11.98 -4.64
C LYS A 6 0.75 -11.10 -3.89
N ILE A 7 0.59 -9.84 -4.33
CA ILE A 7 -0.44 -8.93 -3.78
C ILE A 7 -1.82 -9.54 -3.98
N VAL A 8 -2.14 -9.99 -5.21
CA VAL A 8 -3.44 -10.59 -5.54
C VAL A 8 -3.69 -11.85 -4.73
N GLU A 9 -2.70 -12.75 -4.63
CA GLU A 9 -2.80 -13.98 -3.83
C GLU A 9 -3.09 -13.66 -2.36
N LYS A 10 -2.34 -12.72 -1.77
CA LYS A 10 -2.50 -12.35 -0.36
C LYS A 10 -3.86 -11.70 -0.10
N ILE A 11 -4.38 -10.87 -1.00
CA ILE A 11 -5.73 -10.31 -0.89
C ILE A 11 -6.79 -11.41 -0.96
N ASN A 12 -6.65 -12.37 -1.87
CA ASN A 12 -7.59 -13.48 -2.01
C ASN A 12 -7.60 -14.39 -0.78
N SER A 13 -6.48 -14.46 -0.03
CA SER A 13 -6.40 -15.22 1.23
C SER A 13 -7.15 -14.57 2.41
N ILE A 14 -7.55 -13.30 2.30
CA ILE A 14 -8.29 -12.62 3.36
C ILE A 14 -9.74 -13.13 3.37
N GLU A 15 -10.21 -13.66 4.49
CA GLU A 15 -11.58 -14.17 4.67
C GLU A 15 -12.50 -13.13 5.34
N ASP A 16 -12.13 -12.64 6.53
CA ASP A 16 -12.84 -11.57 7.24
C ASP A 16 -12.01 -10.29 7.16
N VAL A 17 -12.26 -9.45 6.16
CA VAL A 17 -11.44 -8.26 5.91
C VAL A 17 -11.42 -7.28 7.10
N LYS A 18 -12.46 -7.20 7.94
CA LYS A 18 -12.44 -6.30 9.11
C LYS A 18 -11.46 -6.76 10.18
N LYS A 19 -11.37 -8.07 10.40
CA LYS A 19 -10.42 -8.67 11.35
C LYS A 19 -9.03 -8.82 10.74
N ASP A 20 -8.96 -9.18 9.47
CA ASP A 20 -7.78 -9.72 8.82
C ASP A 20 -7.04 -8.75 7.91
N PHE A 21 -7.52 -7.50 7.73
CA PHE A 21 -6.80 -6.52 6.92
C PHE A 21 -5.30 -6.38 7.30
N HIS A 22 -4.99 -6.53 8.58
CA HIS A 22 -3.62 -6.49 9.08
C HIS A 22 -2.71 -7.60 8.52
N LYS A 23 -3.25 -8.70 7.99
CA LYS A 23 -2.50 -9.79 7.34
C LYS A 23 -1.92 -9.37 5.97
N LEU A 24 -2.40 -8.26 5.40
CA LEU A 24 -1.81 -7.62 4.22
C LEU A 24 -0.48 -6.94 4.53
N TRP A 25 -0.17 -6.69 5.80
CA TRP A 25 1.06 -6.02 6.24
C TRP A 25 2.17 -7.04 6.49
N ILE A 26 3.42 -6.56 6.42
CA ILE A 26 4.61 -7.34 6.78
C ILE A 26 4.52 -7.98 8.18
N ASN A 27 3.85 -7.30 9.11
CA ASN A 27 3.42 -7.86 10.38
C ASN A 27 2.36 -6.96 11.03
N LYS A 28 1.66 -7.54 12.02
CA LYS A 28 0.58 -6.86 12.76
C LYS A 28 1.04 -5.61 13.50
N ASP A 29 2.27 -5.59 14.00
CA ASP A 29 2.79 -4.45 14.77
C ASP A 29 3.12 -3.27 13.87
N SER A 30 3.62 -3.52 12.64
CA SER A 30 3.80 -2.49 11.62
C SER A 30 2.48 -1.82 11.30
N PHE A 31 1.42 -2.61 11.07
CA PHE A 31 0.08 -2.09 10.83
C PHE A 31 -0.40 -1.16 11.96
N LYS A 32 -0.27 -1.60 13.22
CA LYS A 32 -0.67 -0.79 14.40
C LYS A 32 0.15 0.49 14.51
N LYS A 33 1.48 0.40 14.43
CA LYS A 33 2.39 1.56 14.51
C LYS A 33 2.09 2.59 13.43
N HIS A 34 1.74 2.13 12.22
CA HIS A 34 1.36 3.04 11.15
C HIS A 34 0.05 3.77 11.45
N ILE A 35 -1.01 3.07 11.90
CA ILE A 35 -2.26 3.71 12.32
C ILE A 35 -1.99 4.74 13.42
N GLU A 36 -1.30 4.36 14.49
CA GLU A 36 -0.98 5.26 15.61
C GLU A 36 -0.23 6.51 15.15
N LYS A 37 0.79 6.34 14.30
CA LYS A 37 1.54 7.47 13.75
C LYS A 37 0.66 8.37 12.90
N ARG A 38 -0.23 7.82 12.07
CA ARG A 38 -1.13 8.64 11.22
C ARG A 38 -2.22 9.34 12.03
N LEU A 39 -2.70 8.75 13.12
CA LEU A 39 -3.59 9.41 14.07
C LEU A 39 -2.91 10.61 14.74
N LYS A 40 -1.69 10.41 15.25
CA LYS A 40 -0.89 11.49 15.88
C LYS A 40 -0.63 12.66 14.96
N LEU A 41 -0.41 12.38 13.67
CA LEU A 41 -0.20 13.40 12.64
C LEU A 41 -1.50 14.01 12.09
N SER A 42 -2.67 13.60 12.60
CA SER A 42 -3.98 13.99 12.06
C SER A 42 -4.14 13.68 10.56
N HIS A 43 -3.43 12.68 10.05
CA HIS A 43 -3.53 12.21 8.66
C HIS A 43 -4.77 11.35 8.44
N ILE A 44 -5.32 10.78 9.51
CA ILE A 44 -6.51 9.95 9.53
C ILE A 44 -7.38 10.29 10.74
N LYS A 45 -8.67 9.99 10.65
CA LYS A 45 -9.65 10.14 11.75
C LYS A 45 -9.65 8.95 12.70
N ASP A 46 -9.59 7.75 12.14
CA ASP A 46 -9.66 6.47 12.85
C ASP A 46 -9.03 5.35 12.00
N LYS A 47 -9.14 4.10 12.48
CA LYS A 47 -8.65 2.91 11.78
C LYS A 47 -9.37 2.67 10.45
N ASP A 48 -10.66 2.93 10.36
CA ASP A 48 -11.44 2.67 9.15
C ASP A 48 -11.05 3.66 8.04
N ASP A 49 -10.91 4.94 8.39
CA ASP A 49 -10.37 5.97 7.48
C ASP A 49 -8.99 5.58 6.94
N TYR A 50 -8.11 5.03 7.78
CA TYR A 50 -6.81 4.53 7.34
C TYR A 50 -6.89 3.38 6.33
N ILE A 51 -7.75 2.40 6.62
CA ILE A 51 -7.95 1.25 5.73
C ILE A 51 -8.51 1.72 4.40
N PHE A 52 -9.53 2.59 4.40
CA PHE A 52 -10.10 3.14 3.17
C PHE A 52 -9.09 3.96 2.39
N LYS A 53 -8.30 4.83 3.01
CA LYS A 53 -7.24 5.57 2.30
C LYS A 53 -6.19 4.66 1.69
N THR A 54 -5.82 3.59 2.39
CA THR A 54 -4.87 2.59 1.88
C THR A 54 -5.44 1.87 0.65
N ILE A 55 -6.68 1.36 0.75
CA ILE A 55 -7.35 0.66 -0.34
C ILE A 55 -7.59 1.60 -1.54
N ASP A 56 -8.16 2.78 -1.28
CA ASP A 56 -8.53 3.74 -2.32
C ASP A 56 -7.30 4.33 -3.02
N CYS A 57 -6.14 4.37 -2.35
CA CYS A 57 -4.88 4.73 -3.00
C CYS A 57 -4.54 3.75 -4.13
N VAL A 58 -4.59 2.44 -3.87
CA VAL A 58 -4.23 1.43 -4.89
C VAL A 58 -5.27 1.39 -6.01
N ILE A 59 -6.57 1.47 -5.67
CA ILE A 59 -7.66 1.46 -6.67
C ILE A 59 -7.55 2.63 -7.66
N ASN A 60 -7.13 3.79 -7.17
CA ASN A 60 -7.12 5.03 -7.96
C ASN A 60 -5.69 5.49 -8.28
N ALA A 61 -4.68 4.63 -8.14
CA ALA A 61 -3.34 4.97 -8.52
C ALA A 61 -3.27 5.18 -10.04
N ASP A 62 -2.56 6.24 -10.43
CA ASP A 62 -2.38 6.63 -11.83
C ASP A 62 -1.25 5.81 -12.46
N GLU A 63 -0.15 5.66 -11.71
CA GLU A 63 1.02 4.84 -12.05
C GLU A 63 1.50 4.06 -10.83
N TYR A 64 2.33 3.04 -11.07
CA TYR A 64 3.19 2.46 -10.04
C TYR A 64 4.64 2.90 -10.25
N ILE A 65 5.40 2.89 -9.16
CA ILE A 65 6.84 3.11 -9.16
C ILE A 65 7.51 1.90 -8.51
N LEU A 66 8.34 1.19 -9.26
CA LEU A 66 9.13 0.06 -8.80
C LEU A 66 10.57 0.52 -8.52
N ALA A 67 11.02 0.36 -7.27
CA ALA A 67 12.41 0.52 -6.88
C ALA A 67 13.08 -0.87 -6.79
N ILE A 68 14.07 -1.10 -7.65
CA ILE A 68 14.85 -2.34 -7.71
C ILE A 68 16.16 -2.14 -6.96
N HIS A 69 16.43 -3.00 -5.98
CA HIS A 69 17.63 -2.95 -5.13
C HIS A 69 18.49 -4.19 -5.35
N LYS A 70 19.82 -4.03 -5.26
CA LYS A 70 20.76 -5.14 -5.39
C LYS A 70 20.87 -5.98 -4.11
N ASP A 71 20.92 -5.30 -2.97
CA ASP A 71 21.21 -5.90 -1.66
C ASP A 71 20.06 -5.71 -0.65
N SER A 72 18.84 -5.41 -1.14
CA SER A 72 17.63 -5.19 -0.34
C SER A 72 16.38 -5.60 -1.12
N TRP A 73 15.23 -5.61 -0.47
CA TRP A 73 13.94 -5.91 -1.11
C TRP A 73 13.57 -4.87 -2.15
N ASN A 74 13.05 -5.35 -3.27
CA ASN A 74 12.37 -4.49 -4.23
C ASN A 74 11.09 -3.90 -3.61
N ASN A 75 10.78 -2.66 -3.99
CA ASN A 75 9.62 -1.94 -3.46
C ASN A 75 8.71 -1.46 -4.58
N LEU A 76 7.44 -1.82 -4.49
CA LEU A 76 6.40 -1.38 -5.42
C LEU A 76 5.53 -0.33 -4.73
N CYS A 77 5.55 0.90 -5.24
CA CYS A 77 4.80 2.03 -4.72
C CYS A 77 3.61 2.34 -5.62
N TYR A 78 2.42 2.41 -5.04
CA TYR A 78 1.24 3.00 -5.65
C TYR A 78 0.98 4.37 -5.03
N ASN A 79 0.74 5.38 -5.86
CA ASN A 79 0.48 6.74 -5.41
C ASN A 79 -0.74 7.30 -6.16
N LYS A 80 -1.62 7.99 -5.44
CA LYS A 80 -2.78 8.69 -6.01
C LYS A 80 -2.55 10.19 -5.92
N ASN A 81 -2.36 10.86 -7.06
CA ASN A 81 -2.24 12.33 -7.16
C ASN A 81 -1.33 12.97 -6.10
N ASN A 82 -0.24 12.32 -5.69
CA ASN A 82 0.64 12.79 -4.61
C ASN A 82 -0.09 13.13 -3.29
N ASN A 83 -1.20 12.45 -3.00
CA ASN A 83 -1.94 12.63 -1.75
C ASN A 83 -1.68 11.48 -0.77
N TRP A 84 -1.62 10.25 -1.27
CA TRP A 84 -1.40 9.07 -0.45
C TRP A 84 -0.56 8.06 -1.23
N ALA A 85 0.35 7.38 -0.54
CA ALA A 85 1.21 6.37 -1.08
C ALA A 85 1.10 5.06 -0.28
N VAL A 86 1.12 3.94 -0.99
CA VAL A 86 1.16 2.58 -0.41
C VAL A 86 2.33 1.83 -1.04
N ILE A 87 3.22 1.31 -0.19
CA ILE A 87 4.44 0.63 -0.62
C ILE A 87 4.39 -0.82 -0.19
N PHE A 88 4.64 -1.71 -1.14
CA PHE A 88 4.74 -3.15 -0.97
C PHE A 88 6.20 -3.60 -1.02
N ASN A 89 6.55 -4.65 -0.25
CA ASN A 89 7.80 -5.38 -0.42
C ASN A 89 7.71 -6.40 -1.56
N GLU A 90 8.81 -7.08 -1.84
CA GLU A 90 8.88 -8.16 -2.83
C GLU A 90 7.96 -9.35 -2.57
N ASN A 91 7.39 -9.45 -1.36
CA ASN A 91 6.44 -10.49 -0.96
C ASN A 91 4.97 -10.07 -1.11
N GLY A 92 4.71 -8.90 -1.70
CA GLY A 92 3.36 -8.38 -1.87
C GLY A 92 2.73 -7.90 -0.56
N GLU A 93 3.55 -7.59 0.45
CA GLU A 93 3.09 -7.15 1.76
C GLU A 93 3.26 -5.64 1.91
N ILE A 94 2.27 -4.99 2.50
CA ILE A 94 2.33 -3.56 2.79
C ILE A 94 3.43 -3.32 3.84
N MET A 95 4.42 -2.52 3.45
CA MET A 95 5.45 -1.99 4.33
C MET A 95 5.03 -0.67 4.95
N THR A 96 4.41 0.20 4.15
CA THR A 96 3.95 1.51 4.61
C THR A 96 2.77 2.00 3.78
N SER A 97 1.94 2.81 4.43
CA SER A 97 0.83 3.54 3.84
C SER A 97 0.76 4.91 4.51
N TYR A 98 0.80 5.99 3.73
CA TYR A 98 1.00 7.33 4.26
C TYR A 98 0.53 8.46 3.34
N LYS A 99 0.18 9.58 3.96
CA LYS A 99 -0.06 10.84 3.26
C LYS A 99 1.26 11.34 2.67
N VAL A 100 1.27 11.64 1.38
CA VAL A 100 2.42 12.25 0.73
C VAL A 100 2.48 13.73 1.16
N GLU A 101 3.67 14.17 1.56
CA GLU A 101 3.94 15.52 2.03
C GLU A 101 4.86 16.20 1.00
N PRO A 102 4.41 17.28 0.33
CA PRO A 102 5.13 17.85 -0.82
C PRO A 102 6.46 18.51 -0.46
N ASP A 103 6.67 18.84 0.82
CA ASP A 103 7.90 19.38 1.38
C ASP A 103 8.95 18.31 1.72
N LYS A 104 8.62 17.02 1.55
CA LYS A 104 9.51 15.90 1.83
C LYS A 104 9.93 15.19 0.56
N LYS A 105 11.11 14.56 0.62
CA LYS A 105 11.62 13.72 -0.46
C LYS A 105 10.61 12.64 -0.83
N GLY A 106 10.36 12.50 -2.13
CA GLY A 106 9.45 11.49 -2.67
C GLY A 106 10.05 10.09 -2.63
N PHE A 107 9.21 9.07 -2.86
CA PHE A 107 9.64 7.66 -2.92
C PHE A 107 10.81 7.45 -3.89
N GLU A 108 10.72 8.00 -5.11
CA GLU A 108 11.78 7.87 -6.12
C GLU A 108 13.10 8.46 -5.66
N GLU A 109 13.06 9.65 -5.07
CA GLU A 109 14.24 10.37 -4.62
C GLU A 109 14.95 9.57 -3.52
N LEU A 110 14.20 9.13 -2.51
CA LEU A 110 14.72 8.32 -1.41
C LEU A 110 15.37 7.02 -1.89
N HIS A 111 14.76 6.35 -2.87
CA HIS A 111 15.31 5.09 -3.38
C HIS A 111 16.49 5.27 -4.32
N LYS A 112 16.56 6.36 -5.10
CA LYS A 112 17.74 6.70 -5.90
C LYS A 112 18.97 6.98 -5.03
N GLU A 113 18.78 7.65 -3.88
CA GLU A 113 19.89 7.98 -2.95
C GLU A 113 20.59 6.75 -2.36
N VAL A 114 19.87 5.64 -2.21
CA VAL A 114 20.43 4.37 -1.71
C VAL A 114 20.83 3.42 -2.84
N GLY A 115 20.91 3.93 -4.09
CA GLY A 115 21.35 3.15 -5.25
C GLY A 115 20.27 2.30 -5.93
N GLY A 116 19.00 2.53 -5.62
CA GLY A 116 17.87 1.85 -6.25
C GLY A 116 17.64 2.28 -7.70
N LYS A 117 17.41 1.31 -8.58
CA LYS A 117 16.98 1.57 -9.97
C LYS A 117 15.46 1.76 -9.98
N ILE A 118 15.00 2.86 -10.58
CA ILE A 118 13.57 3.19 -10.66
C ILE A 118 12.99 2.79 -12.00
N GLU A 119 11.86 2.10 -11.97
CA GLU A 119 11.01 1.79 -13.11
C GLU A 119 9.58 2.28 -12.81
N LYS A 120 8.86 2.73 -13.85
CA LYS A 120 7.48 3.18 -13.75
C LYS A 120 6.61 2.41 -14.73
N GLY A 121 5.35 2.23 -14.40
CA GLY A 121 4.42 1.57 -15.30
C GLY A 121 2.96 1.78 -14.92
N GLU A 122 2.09 1.21 -15.75
CA GLU A 122 0.65 1.24 -15.54
C GLU A 122 0.23 0.27 -14.44
N VAL A 123 -0.72 0.69 -13.62
CA VAL A 123 -1.27 -0.17 -12.55
C VAL A 123 -1.93 -1.41 -13.15
N ASP A 124 -1.49 -2.59 -12.72
CA ASP A 124 -2.09 -3.87 -13.10
C ASP A 124 -3.57 -3.92 -12.68
N GLU A 125 -4.47 -4.11 -13.66
CA GLU A 125 -5.91 -4.12 -13.42
C GLU A 125 -6.32 -5.28 -12.48
N ARG A 126 -5.57 -6.38 -12.43
CA ARG A 126 -5.83 -7.48 -11.49
C ARG A 126 -5.66 -7.03 -10.04
N VAL A 127 -4.65 -6.22 -9.76
CA VAL A 127 -4.43 -5.62 -8.44
C VAL A 127 -5.55 -4.62 -8.13
N ARG A 128 -5.89 -3.76 -9.10
CA ARG A 128 -6.97 -2.77 -8.96
C ARG A 128 -8.30 -3.44 -8.61
N GLU A 129 -8.67 -4.49 -9.36
CA GLU A 129 -9.89 -5.26 -9.15
C GLU A 129 -9.88 -6.04 -7.83
N ALA A 130 -8.73 -6.60 -7.42
CA ALA A 130 -8.59 -7.25 -6.12
C ALA A 130 -8.88 -6.27 -4.97
N PHE A 131 -8.33 -5.05 -5.03
CA PHE A 131 -8.60 -4.01 -4.04
C PHE A 131 -10.04 -3.48 -4.10
N LYS A 132 -10.65 -3.35 -5.30
CA LYS A 132 -12.08 -3.01 -5.42
C LYS A 132 -12.95 -4.04 -4.70
N ARG A 133 -12.73 -5.35 -4.93
CA ARG A 133 -13.44 -6.42 -4.22
C ARG A 133 -13.21 -6.38 -2.72
N LEU A 134 -11.96 -6.15 -2.29
CA LEU A 134 -11.61 -6.03 -0.88
C LEU A 134 -12.37 -4.89 -0.20
N ARG A 135 -12.48 -3.74 -0.87
CA ARG A 135 -13.24 -2.56 -0.41
C ARG A 135 -14.71 -2.88 -0.21
N GLU A 136 -15.32 -3.53 -1.20
CA GLU A 136 -16.75 -3.86 -1.15
C GLU A 136 -17.06 -4.86 -0.03
N ARG A 137 -16.20 -5.87 0.15
CA ARG A 137 -16.27 -6.80 1.29
C ARG A 137 -16.13 -6.07 2.64
N TYR A 138 -15.31 -5.02 2.71
CA TYR A 138 -15.14 -4.23 3.94
C TYR A 138 -16.41 -3.47 4.30
N LYS A 139 -17.06 -2.86 3.31
CA LYS A 139 -18.32 -2.12 3.47
C LYS A 139 -19.48 -3.05 3.82
N SER A 140 -19.56 -4.22 3.20
CA SER A 140 -20.69 -5.15 3.39
C SER A 140 -20.74 -5.76 4.79
N LEU A 141 -19.60 -5.91 5.46
CA LEU A 141 -19.52 -6.40 6.86
C LEU A 141 -19.87 -5.33 7.91
N GLY A 142 -20.34 -4.16 7.51
CA GLY A 142 -20.80 -3.07 8.38
C GLY A 142 -22.31 -2.80 8.31
N LYS A 143 -23.05 -3.61 7.57
CA LYS A 143 -24.51 -3.68 7.59
C LYS A 143 -24.94 -4.92 8.37
#